data_AF-H8KCG2-F1
#
_entry.id   AF-H8KCG2-F1
#
_cell.length_a   1.000
_cell.length_b   1.000
_cell.length_c   1.000
_cell.angle_alpha   90.00
_cell.angle_beta   90.00
_cell.angle_gamma   90.00
#
_symmetry.space_group_name_H-M   'P 1'
#
loop_
_entity.id
_entity.type
_entity.pdbx_description
1 polymer ?
#
loop_
_entity_poly.entity_id
_entity_poly.type
_entity_poly.pdbx_seq_one_letter_code
_entity_poly.pdbx_strand_id
1 'polypeptide(L)'
;MIYCDFNIDLTPQSWINRLNNIDIVINVSGVLTSSHANNIDNVHVNGPKALFKACNLTNVQRTIHTSALGIDDEKNTVYALTKKAAEEYLQKLENID
;
A
#
# COMPACT_ATOMS: atom_id res chain seq x y z
N MET A 1 -17.02 -4.96 -10.19
CA MET A 1 -16.38 -5.15 -8.86
C MET A 1 -14.98 -5.64 -9.11
N ILE A 2 -13.97 -4.99 -8.53
CA ILE A 2 -12.57 -5.42 -8.62
C ILE A 2 -12.30 -6.27 -7.38
N TYR A 3 -11.98 -7.54 -7.58
CA TYR A 3 -11.53 -8.41 -6.49
C TYR A 3 -10.03 -8.20 -6.28
N CYS A 4 -9.61 -8.10 -5.02
CA CYS A 4 -8.21 -8.04 -4.65
C CYS A 4 -7.99 -8.56 -3.22
N ASP A 5 -6.77 -9.02 -2.97
CA ASP A 5 -6.32 -9.48 -1.66
C ASP A 5 -4.86 -9.05 -1.47
N PHE A 6 -4.60 -8.23 -0.46
CA PHE A 6 -3.28 -7.71 -0.14
C PHE A 6 -2.33 -8.76 0.44
N ASN A 7 -2.81 -9.96 0.76
CA ASN A 7 -1.98 -11.11 1.11
C ASN A 7 -1.50 -11.90 -0.13
N ILE A 8 -2.08 -11.66 -1.31
CA ILE A 8 -1.83 -12.43 -2.53
C ILE A 8 -1.30 -11.53 -3.66
N ASP A 9 -1.89 -10.35 -3.86
CA ASP A 9 -1.57 -9.40 -4.93
C ASP A 9 -0.33 -8.57 -4.59
N LEU A 10 0.81 -9.26 -4.46
CA LEU A 10 2.07 -8.72 -3.94
C LEU A 10 3.03 -8.22 -5.04
N THR A 11 2.59 -8.17 -6.30
CA THR A 11 3.39 -7.68 -7.42
C THR A 11 2.64 -6.61 -8.21
N PRO A 12 3.31 -5.62 -8.82
CA PRO A 12 2.64 -4.61 -9.64
C PRO A 12 1.80 -5.24 -10.76
N GLN A 13 2.27 -6.34 -11.34
CA GLN A 13 1.59 -7.06 -12.42
C GLN A 13 0.21 -7.59 -11.99
N SER A 14 0.01 -7.95 -10.72
CA SER A 14 -1.29 -8.34 -10.17
C SER A 14 -2.32 -7.20 -10.23
N TRP A 15 -1.85 -5.94 -10.28
CA TRP A 15 -2.68 -4.74 -10.22
C TRP A 15 -2.90 -4.06 -11.57
N ILE A 16 -1.93 -4.07 -12.48
CA ILE A 16 -1.95 -3.26 -13.73
C ILE A 16 -3.28 -3.36 -14.48
N ASN A 17 -3.78 -4.57 -14.77
CA ASN A 17 -5.03 -4.74 -15.52
C ASN A 17 -6.27 -4.26 -14.75
N ARG A 18 -6.22 -4.27 -13.41
CA ARG A 18 -7.32 -3.83 -12.54
C ARG A 18 -7.40 -2.31 -12.44
N LEU A 19 -6.29 -1.62 -12.71
CA LEU A 19 -6.19 -0.16 -12.71
C LEU A 19 -6.63 0.48 -14.03
N ASN A 20 -7.04 -0.31 -15.02
CA ASN A 20 -7.56 0.23 -16.28
C ASN A 20 -8.77 1.15 -16.03
N ASN A 21 -8.73 2.35 -16.60
CA ASN A 21 -9.74 3.39 -16.45
C ASN A 21 -9.96 3.86 -14.99
N ILE A 22 -8.92 3.78 -14.16
CA ILE A 22 -8.92 4.35 -12.80
C ILE A 22 -8.01 5.58 -12.79
N ASP A 23 -8.59 6.76 -12.51
CA ASP A 23 -7.83 8.01 -12.40
C ASP A 23 -7.20 8.20 -11.01
N ILE A 24 -7.84 7.68 -9.96
CA ILE A 24 -7.45 7.91 -8.56
C ILE A 24 -7.53 6.62 -7.76
N VAL A 25 -6.49 6.33 -6.98
CA VAL A 25 -6.44 5.23 -6.02
C VAL A 25 -6.33 5.78 -4.61
N ILE A 26 -7.20 5.31 -3.71
CA ILE A 26 -7.16 5.66 -2.28
C ILE A 26 -6.94 4.36 -1.49
N ASN A 27 -5.76 4.21 -0.88
CA ASN A 27 -5.44 3.06 -0.04
C ASN A 27 -5.69 3.36 1.45
N VAL A 28 -6.73 2.70 1.98
CA VAL A 28 -7.13 2.72 3.41
C VAL A 28 -6.98 1.34 4.06
N SER A 29 -6.25 0.40 3.45
CA SER A 29 -6.05 -0.93 4.03
C SER A 29 -5.19 -0.88 5.31
N GLY A 30 -5.53 -1.75 6.26
CA GLY A 30 -4.81 -1.87 7.53
C GLY A 30 -5.38 -2.96 8.43
N VAL A 31 -4.50 -3.57 9.23
CA VAL A 31 -4.84 -4.50 10.31
C VAL A 31 -4.03 -4.13 11.55
N LEU A 32 -4.60 -4.30 12.74
CA LEU A 32 -3.87 -3.95 13.97
C LEU A 32 -2.73 -4.92 14.27
N THR A 33 -2.93 -6.21 13.98
CA THR A 33 -1.97 -7.29 14.22
C THR A 33 -2.08 -8.35 13.13
N SER A 34 -1.07 -9.23 13.05
CA SER A 34 -1.18 -10.44 12.25
C SER A 34 -2.24 -11.40 12.80
N SER A 35 -2.80 -12.21 11.92
CA SER A 35 -3.73 -13.31 12.21
C SER A 35 -3.50 -14.46 11.24
N HIS A 36 -4.24 -15.57 11.38
CA HIS A 36 -4.17 -16.67 10.41
C HIS A 36 -4.55 -16.24 8.98
N ALA A 37 -5.50 -15.30 8.86
CA ALA A 37 -5.99 -14.82 7.57
C ALA A 37 -5.21 -13.62 7.01
N ASN A 38 -4.54 -12.84 7.87
CA ASN A 38 -3.90 -11.59 7.47
C ASN A 38 -2.49 -11.49 8.03
N ASN A 39 -1.52 -11.33 7.13
CA ASN A 39 -0.15 -10.99 7.49
C ASN A 39 0.02 -9.47 7.49
N ILE A 40 0.43 -8.89 8.63
CA ILE A 40 0.56 -7.44 8.77
C ILE A 40 1.56 -6.82 7.79
N ASP A 41 2.68 -7.48 7.49
CA ASP A 41 3.66 -7.00 6.52
C ASP A 41 3.07 -6.97 5.10
N ASN A 42 2.25 -7.96 4.75
CA ASN A 42 1.61 -7.97 3.45
C ASN A 42 0.55 -6.88 3.32
N VAL A 43 -0.34 -6.76 4.31
CA VAL A 43 -1.43 -5.78 4.29
C VAL A 43 -0.89 -4.35 4.38
N HIS A 44 0.13 -4.10 5.20
CA HIS A 44 0.68 -2.76 5.37
C HIS A 44 1.77 -2.41 4.36
N VAL A 45 2.61 -3.37 3.94
CA VAL A 45 3.83 -3.05 3.17
C VAL A 45 3.79 -3.65 1.77
N ASN A 46 3.78 -4.97 1.62
CA ASN A 46 4.03 -5.59 0.32
C ASN A 46 2.88 -5.34 -0.68
N GLY A 47 1.63 -5.52 -0.25
CA GLY A 47 0.44 -5.23 -1.04
C GLY A 47 0.36 -3.75 -1.46
N PRO A 48 0.46 -2.79 -0.52
CA PRO A 48 0.45 -1.37 -0.87
C PRO A 48 1.61 -0.97 -1.79
N LYS A 49 2.83 -1.46 -1.55
CA LYS A 49 3.98 -1.19 -2.43
C LYS A 49 3.72 -1.65 -3.86
N ALA A 50 3.18 -2.86 -4.03
CA ALA A 50 2.82 -3.41 -5.32
C ALA A 50 1.75 -2.55 -6.03
N LEU A 51 0.71 -2.14 -5.30
CA LEU A 51 -0.33 -1.26 -5.80
C LEU A 51 0.23 0.10 -6.22
N PHE A 52 0.99 0.78 -5.36
CA PHE A 52 1.55 2.11 -5.64
C PHE A 52 2.48 2.09 -6.85
N LYS A 53 3.32 1.05 -6.96
CA LYS A 53 4.19 0.89 -8.13
C LYS A 53 3.37 0.66 -9.40
N ALA A 54 2.27 -0.09 -9.34
CA ALA A 54 1.37 -0.25 -10.47
C ALA A 54 0.65 1.05 -10.84
N CYS A 55 0.26 1.88 -9.87
CA CYS A 55 -0.27 3.23 -10.13
C CYS A 55 0.71 4.05 -10.98
N ASN A 56 2.00 4.09 -10.61
CA ASN A 56 3.03 4.80 -11.39
C ASN A 56 3.29 4.22 -12.79
N LEU A 57 2.89 2.97 -13.04
CA LEU A 57 3.06 2.29 -14.34
C LEU A 57 1.78 2.37 -15.21
N THR A 58 0.73 3.03 -14.71
CA THR A 58 -0.59 3.10 -15.36
C THR A 58 -1.07 4.55 -15.41
N ASN A 59 -2.31 4.77 -15.88
CA ASN A 59 -2.89 6.11 -16.02
C ASN A 59 -3.45 6.69 -14.70
N VAL A 60 -3.11 6.11 -13.55
CA VAL A 60 -3.53 6.64 -12.25
C VAL A 60 -2.82 7.96 -12.01
N GLN A 61 -3.60 9.04 -11.95
CA GLN A 61 -3.10 10.42 -11.82
C GLN A 61 -2.81 10.79 -10.36
N ARG A 62 -3.43 10.08 -9.42
CA ARG A 62 -3.28 10.36 -7.99
C ARG A 62 -3.38 9.09 -7.15
N THR A 63 -2.40 8.90 -6.28
CA THR A 63 -2.43 7.90 -5.22
C THR A 63 -2.55 8.61 -3.87
N ILE A 64 -3.53 8.24 -3.06
CA ILE A 64 -3.71 8.73 -1.69
C ILE A 64 -3.54 7.56 -0.75
N HIS A 65 -2.70 7.70 0.28
CA HIS A 65 -2.52 6.67 1.29
C HIS A 65 -2.82 7.21 2.69
N THR A 66 -3.65 6.49 3.45
CA THR A 66 -3.87 6.80 4.85
C THR A 66 -2.92 5.99 5.73
N SER A 67 -1.91 6.67 6.27
CA SER A 67 -0.97 6.12 7.26
C SER A 67 -1.56 6.13 8.68
N ALA A 68 -0.77 5.79 9.69
CA ALA A 68 -1.18 5.85 11.10
C ALA A 68 -0.80 7.20 11.73
N LEU A 69 -1.68 7.72 12.58
CA LEU A 69 -1.38 8.91 13.38
C LEU A 69 -0.32 8.60 14.44
N GLY A 70 0.62 9.51 14.68
CA GLY A 70 1.64 9.36 15.74
C GLY A 70 2.72 8.30 15.44
N ILE A 71 2.84 7.88 14.19
CA ILE A 71 3.78 6.83 13.78
C ILE A 71 5.26 7.17 14.04
N ASP A 72 5.57 8.46 14.06
CA ASP A 72 6.90 8.96 14.41
C ASP A 72 7.19 8.94 15.90
N ASP A 73 6.16 8.90 16.75
CA ASP A 73 6.30 8.84 18.21
C ASP A 73 6.37 7.38 18.70
N GLU A 74 5.69 6.45 18.01
CA GLU A 74 5.64 5.02 18.36
C GLU A 74 6.59 4.14 17.52
N LYS A 75 7.87 4.48 17.44
CA LYS A 75 8.84 3.82 16.53
C LYS A 75 9.12 2.33 16.77
N ASN A 76 8.58 1.72 17.83
CA ASN A 76 8.99 0.39 18.29
C ASN A 76 7.91 -0.70 18.17
N THR A 77 6.72 -0.38 17.66
CA THR A 77 5.67 -1.40 17.42
C THR A 77 5.74 -1.92 15.99
N VAL A 78 5.42 -3.20 15.78
CA VAL A 78 5.32 -3.78 14.43
C VAL A 78 4.29 -3.02 13.59
N TYR A 79 3.18 -2.61 14.21
CA TYR A 79 2.15 -1.80 13.57
C TYR A 79 2.70 -0.47 13.01
N ALA A 80 3.39 0.30 13.84
CA ALA A 80 3.95 1.59 13.43
C ALA A 80 5.09 1.42 12.40
N LEU A 81 5.99 0.46 12.61
CA LEU A 81 7.09 0.20 11.68
C LEU A 81 6.59 -0.18 10.28
N THR A 82 5.56 -1.02 10.20
CA THR A 82 5.01 -1.47 8.91
C THR A 82 4.19 -0.39 8.21
N LYS A 83 3.37 0.38 8.92
CA LYS A 83 2.65 1.52 8.33
C LYS A 83 3.62 2.59 7.79
N LYS A 84 4.73 2.82 8.50
CA LYS A 84 5.77 3.79 8.10
C LYS A 84 6.51 3.34 6.85
N ALA A 85 6.83 2.05 6.75
CA ALA A 85 7.51 1.48 5.59
C ALA A 85 6.73 1.65 4.28
N ALA A 86 5.39 1.71 4.34
CA ALA A 86 4.54 1.98 3.18
C ALA A 86 4.54 3.45 2.78
N GLU A 87 4.44 4.33 3.78
CA GLU A 87 4.50 5.79 3.62
C GLU A 87 5.84 6.23 3.00
N GLU A 88 6.96 5.80 3.58
CA GLU A 88 8.30 6.11 3.07
C GLU A 88 8.50 5.61 1.64
N TYR A 89 7.88 4.49 1.28
CA TYR A 89 7.96 3.97 -0.08
C TYR A 89 7.17 4.83 -1.06
N LEU A 90 5.95 5.24 -0.70
CA LEU A 90 5.14 6.12 -1.54
C LEU A 90 5.84 7.47 -1.73
N GLN A 91 6.37 8.07 -0.66
CA GLN A 91 7.17 9.30 -0.73
C GLN A 91 8.38 9.13 -1.67
N LYS A 92 9.11 8.01 -1.59
CA LYS A 92 10.22 7.73 -2.50
C LYS A 92 9.78 7.61 -3.96
N LEU A 93 8.60 7.06 -4.23
CA LEU A 93 8.05 6.96 -5.59
C LEU A 93 7.64 8.32 -6.16
N GLU A 94 7.15 9.24 -5.32
CA GLU A 94 6.77 10.60 -5.72
C GLU A 94 7.99 11.50 -5.95
N ASN A 95 9.12 11.21 -5.30
CA ASN A 95 10.37 11.97 -5.44
C ASN A 95 11.26 11.52 -6.62
N ILE A 96 10.76 10.66 -7.51
CA ILE A 96 11.44 10.28 -8.75
C ILE A 96 10.87 11.18 -9.87
N ASP A 97 11.39 12.40 -9.93
CA ASP A 97 11.28 13.29 -11.11
C ASP A 97 12.36 12.95 -12.15
#